data_AF-A0A4Q5LJI3-F1
#
_entry.id   AF-A0A4Q5LJI3-F1
#
_cell.length_a   1.000
_cell.length_b   1.000
_cell.length_c   1.000
_cell.angle_alpha   90.00
_cell.angle_beta   90.00
_cell.angle_gamma   90.00
#
_symmetry.space_group_name_H-M   'P 1'
#
loop_
_entity.id
_entity.type
_entity.pdbx_description
1 polymer ?
#
loop_
_entity_poly.entity_id
_entity_poly.type
_entity_poly.pdbx_seq_one_letter_code
_entity_poly.pdbx_strand_id
1 'polypeptide(L)'
;MNISEKECSVCGEPIAGRTDKTFCSAACRVRAHRQRQVESIDVDFEDVSSAKAAPVTGLLPWQEPAPPVAPPLSVVSYQPVSSTFHPGNDYLTRYRAEQAAQEADQKRRHEEALCREVHEHYVQAIEPFLEYEGQRLHVKQLQQLLDVVLDAREDYKQHPRLAQPENVVRQRLNDLWDVAQELRETQQEAQSNFFTGQKARYDLTKKWRKQLRERLLE
;
A
#
# COMPACT_ATOMS: atom_id res chain seq x y z
N MET A 1 -17.93 -29.14 -13.01
CA MET A 1 -18.71 -28.08 -12.36
C MET A 1 -17.74 -26.97 -12.01
N ASN A 2 -17.80 -25.82 -12.71
CA ASN A 2 -16.89 -24.70 -12.49
C ASN A 2 -17.24 -24.01 -11.17
N ILE A 3 -16.38 -24.16 -10.16
CA ILE A 3 -16.44 -23.35 -8.95
C ILE A 3 -15.92 -21.97 -9.37
N SER A 4 -16.80 -20.98 -9.50
CA SER A 4 -16.38 -19.60 -9.73
C SER A 4 -15.54 -19.14 -8.54
N GLU A 5 -14.22 -19.15 -8.71
CA GLU A 5 -13.28 -18.57 -7.76
C GLU A 5 -13.62 -17.08 -7.64
N LYS A 6 -14.03 -16.64 -6.45
CA LYS A 6 -14.29 -15.23 -6.20
C LYS A 6 -12.95 -14.51 -6.11
N GLU A 7 -12.77 -13.46 -6.89
CA GLU A 7 -11.59 -12.61 -6.86
C GLU A 7 -11.79 -11.43 -5.89
N CYS A 8 -10.70 -10.98 -5.27
CA CYS A 8 -10.73 -9.83 -4.38
C CYS A 8 -10.98 -8.54 -5.17
N SER A 9 -11.99 -7.77 -4.76
CA SER A 9 -12.33 -6.47 -5.38
C SER A 9 -11.22 -5.40 -5.30
N VAL A 10 -10.22 -5.58 -4.44
CA VAL A 10 -9.11 -4.61 -4.27
C VAL A 10 -7.83 -5.06 -4.99
N CYS A 11 -7.47 -6.35 -4.85
CA CYS A 11 -6.18 -6.87 -5.29
C CYS A 11 -6.26 -7.80 -6.52
N GLY A 12 -7.47 -8.20 -6.94
CA GLY A 12 -7.68 -9.19 -8.01
C GLY A 12 -7.27 -10.63 -7.66
N GLU A 13 -6.60 -10.86 -6.52
CA GLU A 13 -6.16 -12.20 -6.14
C GLU A 13 -7.35 -13.11 -5.79
N PRO A 14 -7.22 -14.43 -6.06
CA PRO A 14 -8.26 -15.40 -5.72
C PRO A 14 -8.47 -15.44 -4.20
N ILE A 15 -9.72 -15.36 -3.79
CA ILE A 15 -10.08 -15.39 -2.38
C ILE A 15 -10.05 -16.84 -1.91
N ALA A 16 -8.91 -17.25 -1.36
CA ALA A 16 -8.79 -18.51 -0.65
C ALA A 16 -9.49 -18.43 0.72
N GLY A 17 -10.36 -19.40 1.01
CA GLY A 17 -11.00 -19.56 2.31
C GLY A 17 -12.51 -19.74 2.24
N ARG A 18 -13.22 -19.20 3.23
CA ARG A 18 -14.68 -19.33 3.34
C ARG A 18 -15.40 -18.60 2.19
N THR A 19 -16.56 -19.11 1.81
CA THR A 19 -17.37 -18.64 0.67
C THR A 19 -17.93 -17.22 0.84
N ASP A 20 -17.92 -16.68 2.05
CA ASP A 20 -18.37 -15.33 2.44
C ASP A 20 -17.23 -14.30 2.49
N LYS A 21 -15.97 -14.72 2.32
CA LYS A 21 -14.83 -13.81 2.30
C LYS A 21 -14.87 -12.96 1.02
N THR A 22 -14.78 -11.64 1.17
CA THR A 22 -14.82 -10.66 0.06
C THR A 22 -13.46 -10.06 -0.28
N PHE A 23 -12.45 -10.22 0.58
CA PHE A 23 -11.12 -9.65 0.41
C PHE A 23 -10.03 -10.70 0.60
N CYS A 24 -8.94 -10.62 -0.17
CA CYS A 24 -7.81 -11.54 -0.08
C CYS A 24 -7.12 -11.48 1.30
N SER A 25 -6.96 -10.26 1.86
CA SER A 25 -6.23 -9.99 3.10
C SER A 25 -6.89 -8.93 3.98
N ALA A 26 -6.42 -8.82 5.23
CA ALA A 26 -6.83 -7.74 6.14
C ALA A 26 -6.43 -6.35 5.61
N ALA A 27 -5.30 -6.26 4.91
CA ALA A 27 -4.86 -5.03 4.23
C ALA A 27 -5.88 -4.61 3.16
N CYS A 28 -6.34 -5.54 2.31
CA CYS A 28 -7.37 -5.25 1.31
C CYS A 28 -8.72 -4.88 1.93
N ARG A 29 -9.08 -5.48 3.06
CA ARG A 29 -10.28 -5.09 3.81
C ARG A 29 -10.18 -3.65 4.32
N VAL A 30 -9.02 -3.26 4.85
CA VAL A 30 -8.77 -1.88 5.30
C VAL A 30 -8.76 -0.91 4.10
N ARG A 31 -8.12 -1.27 2.98
CA ARG A 31 -8.14 -0.48 1.74
C ARG A 31 -9.55 -0.27 1.20
N ALA A 32 -10.38 -1.31 1.13
CA ALA A 32 -11.77 -1.19 0.71
C ALA A 32 -12.61 -0.31 1.64
N HIS A 33 -12.34 -0.37 2.95
CA HIS A 33 -12.99 0.51 3.92
C HIS A 33 -12.56 1.98 3.72
N ARG A 34 -11.28 2.21 3.39
CA ARG A 34 -10.72 3.54 3.12
C ARG A 34 -11.22 4.14 1.81
N GLN A 35 -11.30 3.35 0.73
CA GLN A 35 -11.86 3.80 -0.56
C GLN A 35 -13.29 4.34 -0.42
N ARG A 36 -14.13 3.69 0.40
CA ARG A 36 -15.49 4.17 0.71
C ARG A 36 -15.51 5.51 1.45
N GLN A 37 -14.46 5.85 2.20
CA GLN A 37 -14.37 7.16 2.87
C GLN A 37 -13.96 8.27 1.90
N VAL A 38 -13.14 7.96 0.89
CA VAL A 38 -12.78 8.92 -0.17
C VAL A 38 -13.98 9.20 -1.06
N GLU A 39 -14.73 8.17 -1.47
CA GLU A 39 -15.97 8.36 -2.23
C GLU A 39 -16.99 9.22 -1.46
N SER A 40 -17.03 9.13 -0.12
CA SER A 40 -17.92 9.97 0.70
C SER A 40 -17.57 11.47 0.71
N ILE A 41 -16.43 11.87 0.16
CA ILE A 41 -16.07 13.29 -0.05
C ILE A 41 -16.88 13.87 -1.23
N ASP A 42 -17.27 13.04 -2.20
CA ASP A 42 -18.00 13.45 -3.41
C ASP A 42 -19.54 13.37 -3.28
N VAL A 43 -20.09 12.90 -2.15
CA VAL A 43 -21.55 12.63 -2.02
C VAL A 43 -22.18 13.30 -0.80
N ASP A 44 -22.31 14.63 -0.85
CA ASP A 44 -23.45 15.32 -0.21
C ASP A 44 -24.63 15.35 -1.21
N PHE A 45 -25.17 14.19 -1.57
CA PHE A 45 -26.52 14.09 -2.16
C PHE A 45 -27.16 12.71 -1.93
N GLU A 46 -28.13 12.70 -1.01
CA GLU A 46 -29.22 11.73 -0.75
C GLU A 46 -28.90 10.31 -0.22
N ASP A 47 -29.15 10.17 1.10
CA ASP A 47 -30.08 9.23 1.75
C ASP A 47 -30.15 7.76 1.26
N VAL A 48 -29.79 6.81 2.15
CA VAL A 48 -30.71 5.85 2.77
C VAL A 48 -29.96 4.77 3.58
N SER A 49 -30.22 4.83 4.89
CA SER A 49 -30.49 3.76 5.88
C SER A 49 -29.57 2.55 6.12
N SER A 50 -29.41 2.33 7.44
CA SER A 50 -29.50 1.04 8.18
C SER A 50 -28.30 0.10 8.14
N ALA A 51 -27.87 -0.56 9.23
CA ALA A 51 -28.31 -0.64 10.63
C ALA A 51 -27.13 -1.24 11.45
N LYS A 52 -26.79 -0.66 12.62
CA LYS A 52 -27.07 -1.14 13.98
C LYS A 52 -26.24 -2.35 14.50
N ALA A 53 -25.14 -1.98 15.18
CA ALA A 53 -24.54 -2.46 16.44
C ALA A 53 -24.87 -3.85 17.07
N ALA A 54 -23.77 -4.64 17.29
CA ALA A 54 -23.25 -5.18 18.58
C ALA A 54 -24.01 -6.31 19.34
N PRO A 55 -23.44 -6.97 20.40
CA PRO A 55 -22.03 -7.29 20.76
C PRO A 55 -21.84 -8.76 21.27
N VAL A 56 -20.68 -9.05 21.91
CA VAL A 56 -20.38 -10.09 22.94
C VAL A 56 -20.00 -11.48 22.39
N THR A 57 -19.05 -12.26 22.89
CA THR A 57 -17.87 -12.21 23.80
C THR A 57 -17.38 -13.66 23.76
N GLY A 58 -16.07 -13.93 23.82
CA GLY A 58 -15.62 -15.30 24.07
C GLY A 58 -14.18 -15.58 23.66
N LEU A 59 -13.27 -15.23 24.56
CA LEU A 59 -11.87 -15.65 24.60
C LEU A 59 -11.71 -17.15 24.40
N LEU A 60 -10.67 -17.57 23.68
CA LEU A 60 -9.81 -18.67 24.14
C LEU A 60 -8.34 -18.35 23.81
N PRO A 61 -7.43 -18.58 24.77
CA PRO A 61 -5.99 -18.69 24.50
C PRO A 61 -5.73 -20.06 23.84
N TRP A 62 -4.56 -20.30 23.28
CA TRP A 62 -3.78 -21.55 23.42
C TRP A 62 -2.58 -21.50 22.47
N GLN A 63 -1.42 -21.78 23.08
CA GLN A 63 -0.10 -21.95 22.48
C GLN A 63 -0.04 -23.18 21.59
N GLU A 64 0.91 -23.22 20.63
CA GLU A 64 1.75 -24.39 20.37
C GLU A 64 2.97 -24.01 19.49
N PRO A 65 4.04 -24.84 19.41
CA PRO A 65 5.41 -24.40 19.65
C PRO A 65 6.30 -24.44 18.39
N ALA A 66 7.50 -23.87 18.50
CA ALA A 66 8.51 -23.84 17.45
C ALA A 66 9.11 -25.25 17.15
N PRO A 67 9.45 -25.55 15.88
CA PRO A 67 10.05 -26.83 15.49
C PRO A 67 11.56 -26.92 15.83
N PRO A 68 12.09 -28.15 16.00
CA PRO A 68 13.46 -28.37 16.44
C PRO A 68 14.51 -28.24 15.31
N VAL A 69 15.71 -27.83 15.72
CA VAL A 69 16.91 -27.61 14.90
C VAL A 69 17.54 -28.94 14.47
N ALA A 70 17.85 -29.09 13.19
CA ALA A 70 18.55 -30.25 12.62
C ALA A 70 20.09 -30.12 12.74
N PRO A 71 20.85 -31.23 12.89
CA PRO A 71 22.31 -31.22 13.01
C PRO A 71 23.04 -31.15 11.65
N PRO A 72 24.34 -30.76 11.64
CA PRO A 72 25.10 -30.48 10.43
C PRO A 72 25.60 -31.75 9.71
N LEU A 73 25.51 -31.74 8.37
CA LEU A 73 25.97 -32.82 7.49
C LEU A 73 27.49 -32.76 7.21
N SER A 74 28.11 -33.93 7.22
CA SER A 74 29.52 -34.18 6.91
C SER A 74 29.86 -33.91 5.44
N VAL A 75 30.98 -33.23 5.21
CA VAL A 75 31.55 -32.94 3.89
C VAL A 75 32.22 -34.20 3.33
N VAL A 76 31.67 -34.76 2.26
CA VAL A 76 32.32 -35.79 1.44
C VAL A 76 32.93 -35.11 0.21
N SER A 77 34.25 -35.25 0.08
CA SER A 77 35.04 -34.75 -1.05
C SER A 77 34.92 -35.72 -2.24
N TYR A 78 34.39 -35.25 -3.37
CA TYR A 78 34.32 -36.02 -4.61
C TYR A 78 35.38 -35.50 -5.60
N GLN A 79 36.16 -36.42 -6.18
CA GLN A 79 37.08 -36.12 -7.28
C GLN A 79 36.32 -35.83 -8.59
N PRO A 80 36.87 -34.97 -9.48
CA PRO A 80 36.25 -34.65 -10.75
C PRO A 80 36.44 -35.80 -11.74
N VAL A 81 35.37 -36.54 -12.01
CA VAL A 81 35.32 -37.48 -13.14
C VAL A 81 34.98 -36.67 -14.39
N SER A 82 35.86 -36.69 -15.38
CA SER A 82 35.68 -36.04 -16.68
C SER A 82 34.33 -36.42 -17.28
N SER A 83 33.41 -35.45 -17.34
CA SER A 83 32.04 -35.65 -17.79
C SER A 83 31.99 -35.71 -19.31
N THR A 84 31.69 -36.89 -19.82
CA THR A 84 31.25 -37.12 -21.20
C THR A 84 30.06 -36.22 -21.52
N PHE A 85 30.20 -35.40 -22.57
CA PHE A 85 29.12 -34.59 -23.14
C PHE A 85 27.90 -35.47 -23.48
N HIS A 86 26.87 -35.39 -22.63
CA HIS A 86 25.56 -35.98 -22.91
C HIS A 86 24.60 -34.89 -23.44
N PRO A 87 24.17 -34.96 -24.71
CA PRO A 87 23.22 -34.00 -25.29
C PRO A 87 21.82 -34.05 -24.63
N GLY A 88 21.54 -35.04 -23.77
CA GLY A 88 20.31 -35.12 -22.99
C GLY A 88 20.24 -34.20 -21.77
N ASN A 89 21.36 -33.59 -21.35
CA ASN A 89 21.41 -32.69 -20.19
C ASN A 89 20.97 -31.26 -20.53
N ASP A 90 20.84 -30.95 -21.82
CA ASP A 90 20.47 -29.63 -22.34
C ASP A 90 18.97 -29.33 -22.12
N TYR A 91 18.10 -30.35 -22.23
CA TYR A 91 16.65 -30.20 -22.01
C TYR A 91 16.29 -29.84 -20.56
N LEU A 92 16.80 -30.60 -19.58
CA LEU A 92 16.55 -30.35 -18.15
C LEU A 92 17.12 -29.01 -17.69
N THR A 93 18.26 -28.60 -18.25
CA THR A 93 18.88 -27.31 -17.98
C THR A 93 18.06 -26.15 -18.56
N ARG A 94 17.59 -26.27 -19.81
CA ARG A 94 16.70 -25.28 -20.43
C ARG A 94 15.36 -25.17 -19.70
N TYR A 95 14.76 -26.29 -19.32
CA TYR A 95 13.50 -26.29 -18.57
C TYR A 95 13.64 -25.57 -17.22
N ARG A 96 14.72 -25.81 -16.47
CA ARG A 96 15.00 -25.08 -15.22
C ARG A 96 15.27 -23.59 -15.46
N ALA A 97 15.99 -23.26 -16.53
CA ALA A 97 16.23 -21.86 -16.91
C ALA A 97 14.95 -21.14 -17.31
N GLU A 98 14.05 -21.80 -18.04
CA GLU A 98 12.73 -21.29 -18.40
C GLU A 98 11.84 -21.10 -17.16
N GLN A 99 11.83 -22.04 -16.21
CA GLN A 99 11.12 -21.87 -14.94
C GLN A 99 11.68 -20.69 -14.14
N ALA A 100 13.00 -20.61 -13.99
CA ALA A 100 13.64 -19.49 -13.28
C ALA A 100 13.36 -18.15 -13.98
N ALA A 101 13.32 -18.11 -15.31
CA ALA A 101 12.96 -16.92 -16.08
C ALA A 101 11.49 -16.53 -15.86
N GLN A 102 10.57 -17.51 -15.84
CA GLN A 102 9.15 -17.27 -15.55
C GLN A 102 8.94 -16.74 -14.12
N GLU A 103 9.60 -17.32 -13.13
CA GLU A 103 9.53 -16.87 -11.74
C GLU A 103 10.12 -15.47 -11.57
N ALA A 104 11.25 -15.18 -12.22
CA ALA A 104 11.86 -13.85 -12.23
C ALA A 104 10.95 -12.81 -12.89
N ASP A 105 10.29 -13.17 -14.00
CA ASP A 105 9.33 -12.31 -14.68
C ASP A 105 8.06 -12.06 -13.83
N GLN A 106 7.55 -13.09 -13.15
CA GLN A 106 6.43 -12.94 -12.22
C GLN A 106 6.78 -12.03 -11.04
N LYS A 107 7.97 -12.22 -10.45
CA LYS A 107 8.47 -11.38 -9.37
C LYS A 107 8.63 -9.93 -9.84
N ARG A 108 9.21 -9.70 -11.02
CA ARG A 108 9.36 -8.36 -11.59
C ARG A 108 8.00 -7.69 -11.78
N ARG A 109 7.01 -8.39 -12.36
CA ARG A 109 5.65 -7.86 -12.56
C ARG A 109 4.96 -7.53 -11.24
N HIS A 110 5.11 -8.39 -10.22
CA HIS A 110 4.55 -8.14 -8.90
C HIS A 110 5.17 -6.91 -8.24
N GLU A 111 6.49 -6.78 -8.31
CA GLU A 111 7.19 -5.58 -7.80
C GLU A 111 6.79 -4.30 -8.56
N GLU A 112 6.66 -4.37 -9.88
CA GLU A 112 6.18 -3.25 -10.71
C GLU A 112 4.73 -2.88 -10.38
N ALA A 113 3.88 -3.86 -10.07
CA ALA A 113 2.50 -3.61 -9.63
C ALA A 113 2.46 -2.91 -8.27
N LEU A 114 3.26 -3.37 -7.29
CA LEU A 114 3.37 -2.72 -5.99
C LEU A 114 3.87 -1.28 -6.10
N CYS A 115 4.86 -1.03 -6.95
CA CYS A 115 5.38 0.33 -7.15
C CYS A 115 4.34 1.25 -7.79
N ARG A 116 3.55 0.74 -8.73
CA ARG A 116 2.44 1.49 -9.35
C ARG A 116 1.35 1.80 -8.34
N GLU A 117 0.88 0.81 -7.59
CA GLU A 117 -0.16 1.00 -6.57
C GLU A 117 0.26 2.05 -5.53
N VAL A 118 1.49 1.97 -5.03
CA VAL A 118 1.98 2.93 -4.04
C VAL A 118 2.16 4.33 -4.65
N HIS A 119 2.53 4.44 -5.92
CA HIS A 119 2.54 5.73 -6.63
C HIS A 119 1.13 6.31 -6.79
N GLU A 120 0.14 5.50 -7.17
CA GLU A 120 -1.25 5.94 -7.29
C GLU A 120 -1.76 6.49 -5.95
N HIS A 121 -1.44 5.84 -4.83
CA HIS A 121 -1.76 6.36 -3.50
C HIS A 121 -1.09 7.70 -3.19
N TYR A 122 0.15 7.92 -3.67
CA TYR A 122 0.81 9.22 -3.55
C TYR A 122 0.10 10.28 -4.38
N VAL A 123 -0.29 9.98 -5.62
CA VAL A 123 -1.05 10.90 -6.47
C VAL A 123 -2.37 11.28 -5.80
N GLN A 124 -3.14 10.30 -5.32
CA GLN A 124 -4.41 10.51 -4.63
C GLN A 124 -4.28 11.38 -3.36
N ALA A 125 -3.14 11.31 -2.67
CA ALA A 125 -2.90 12.14 -1.49
C ALA A 125 -2.47 13.57 -1.83
N ILE A 126 -1.66 13.75 -2.88
CA ILE A 126 -1.02 15.02 -3.20
C ILE A 126 -1.86 15.88 -4.14
N GLU A 127 -2.61 15.27 -5.07
CA GLU A 127 -3.40 16.01 -6.06
C GLU A 127 -4.49 16.88 -5.39
N PRO A 128 -5.35 16.36 -4.49
CA PRO A 128 -6.32 17.21 -3.80
C PRO A 128 -5.64 18.31 -2.97
N PHE A 129 -4.50 17.99 -2.35
CA PHE A 129 -3.72 18.97 -1.58
C PHE A 129 -3.19 20.12 -2.45
N LEU A 130 -2.82 19.86 -3.71
CA LEU A 130 -2.41 20.91 -4.64
C LEU A 130 -3.61 21.67 -5.23
N GLU A 131 -4.76 21.03 -5.40
CA GLU A 131 -5.99 21.66 -5.89
C GLU A 131 -6.58 22.67 -4.91
N TYR A 132 -6.57 22.31 -3.62
CA TYR A 132 -7.07 23.16 -2.55
C TYR A 132 -6.08 24.27 -2.11
N GLU A 133 -4.92 24.36 -2.76
CA GLU A 133 -3.91 25.36 -2.44
C GLU A 133 -4.45 26.80 -2.57
N GLY A 134 -4.22 27.61 -1.54
CA GLY A 134 -4.70 28.99 -1.48
C GLY A 134 -6.22 29.12 -1.29
N GLN A 135 -6.95 28.00 -1.24
CA GLN A 135 -8.37 27.99 -0.89
C GLN A 135 -8.54 28.04 0.64
N ARG A 136 -9.73 28.47 1.07
CA ARG A 136 -10.10 28.50 2.49
C ARG A 136 -10.83 27.21 2.85
N LEU A 137 -10.14 26.31 3.54
CA LEU A 137 -10.69 25.01 3.91
C LEU A 137 -11.30 25.02 5.31
N HIS A 138 -12.34 24.20 5.48
CA HIS A 138 -12.89 23.88 6.80
C HIS A 138 -12.03 22.83 7.52
N VAL A 139 -12.06 22.82 8.85
CA VAL A 139 -11.31 21.86 9.68
C VAL A 139 -11.61 20.41 9.30
N LYS A 140 -12.85 20.09 8.91
CA LYS A 140 -13.22 18.75 8.44
C LYS A 140 -12.50 18.38 7.14
N GLN A 141 -12.40 19.30 6.19
CA GLN A 141 -11.70 19.08 4.92
C GLN A 141 -10.19 18.93 5.14
N LEU A 142 -9.61 19.77 6.01
CA LEU A 142 -8.20 19.63 6.42
C LEU A 142 -7.93 18.28 7.08
N GLN A 143 -8.84 17.80 7.94
CA GLN A 143 -8.73 16.48 8.56
C GLN A 143 -8.80 15.35 7.52
N GLN A 144 -9.75 15.43 6.58
CA GLN A 144 -9.87 14.43 5.50
C GLN A 144 -8.61 14.37 4.65
N LEU A 145 -8.06 15.51 4.22
CA LEU A 145 -6.80 15.56 3.48
C LEU A 145 -5.64 14.97 4.29
N LEU A 146 -5.57 15.31 5.59
CA LEU A 146 -4.56 14.78 6.48
C LEU A 146 -4.68 13.25 6.62
N ASP A 147 -5.89 12.72 6.75
CA ASP A 147 -6.13 11.29 6.86
C ASP A 147 -5.66 10.54 5.60
N VAL A 148 -5.96 11.07 4.40
CA VAL A 148 -5.47 10.48 3.13
C VAL A 148 -3.95 10.48 3.06
N VAL A 149 -3.29 11.59 3.43
CA VAL A 149 -1.83 11.70 3.43
C VAL A 149 -1.19 10.75 4.45
N LEU A 150 -1.79 10.60 5.63
CA LEU A 150 -1.32 9.67 6.67
C LEU A 150 -1.51 8.22 6.23
N ASP A 151 -2.61 7.91 5.56
CA ASP A 151 -2.85 6.57 5.04
C ASP A 151 -1.83 6.20 3.95
N ALA A 152 -1.59 7.09 2.98
CA ALA A 152 -0.52 6.90 2.01
C ALA A 152 0.83 6.69 2.70
N ARG A 153 1.14 7.47 3.74
CA ARG A 153 2.37 7.32 4.51
C ARG A 153 2.52 5.94 5.15
N GLU A 154 1.46 5.37 5.70
CA GLU A 154 1.49 4.02 6.27
C GLU A 154 1.73 2.94 5.20
N ASP A 155 1.18 3.11 4.00
CA ASP A 155 1.43 2.20 2.88
C ASP A 155 2.91 2.26 2.43
N TYR A 156 3.48 3.47 2.36
CA TYR A 156 4.89 3.67 2.04
C TYR A 156 5.85 3.06 3.09
N LYS A 157 5.48 3.04 4.37
CA LYS A 157 6.29 2.41 5.43
C LYS A 157 6.37 0.90 5.29
N GLN A 158 5.32 0.28 4.77
CA GLN A 158 5.25 -1.18 4.58
C GLN A 158 5.89 -1.62 3.26
N HIS A 159 6.28 -0.68 2.40
CA HIS A 159 6.78 -0.99 1.08
C HIS A 159 8.19 -1.63 1.12
N PRO A 160 8.40 -2.79 0.48
CA PRO A 160 9.65 -3.55 0.57
C PRO A 160 10.88 -2.80 0.04
N ARG A 161 10.68 -1.83 -0.86
CA ARG A 161 11.78 -1.00 -1.40
C ARG A 161 12.27 0.10 -0.46
N LEU A 162 11.64 0.31 0.70
CA LEU A 162 12.11 1.31 1.68
C LEU A 162 13.50 0.96 2.25
N ALA A 163 13.84 -0.32 2.31
CA ALA A 163 15.14 -0.80 2.76
C ALA A 163 16.27 -0.56 1.73
N GLN A 164 15.95 -0.22 0.48
CA GLN A 164 16.94 0.03 -0.56
C GLN A 164 17.42 1.49 -0.48
N PRO A 165 18.75 1.74 -0.42
CA PRO A 165 19.28 3.09 -0.47
C PRO A 165 18.94 3.74 -1.82
N GLU A 166 18.62 5.03 -1.81
CA GLU A 166 18.27 5.85 -3.00
C GLU A 166 17.00 5.47 -3.75
N ASN A 167 15.97 5.00 -3.04
CA ASN A 167 14.68 4.72 -3.67
C ASN A 167 13.74 5.95 -3.66
N VAL A 168 13.08 6.20 -4.80
CA VAL A 168 11.97 7.17 -4.98
C VAL A 168 10.93 7.04 -3.87
N VAL A 169 10.72 5.83 -3.34
CA VAL A 169 9.81 5.56 -2.22
C VAL A 169 10.16 6.37 -0.98
N ARG A 170 11.44 6.51 -0.63
CA ARG A 170 11.87 7.27 0.55
C ARG A 170 11.69 8.78 0.36
N GLN A 171 11.94 9.26 -0.85
CA GLN A 171 11.73 10.65 -1.22
C GLN A 171 10.23 11.02 -1.14
N ARG A 172 9.35 10.18 -1.70
CA ARG A 172 7.89 10.35 -1.62
C ARG A 172 7.37 10.24 -0.19
N LEU A 173 7.93 9.33 0.61
CA LEU A 173 7.59 9.23 2.04
C LEU A 173 7.95 10.52 2.80
N ASN A 174 9.07 11.18 2.47
CA ASN A 174 9.43 12.46 3.07
C ASN A 174 8.44 13.55 2.65
N ASP A 175 8.03 13.62 1.38
CA ASP A 175 7.02 14.59 0.95
C ASP A 175 5.70 14.43 1.70
N LEU A 176 5.23 13.19 1.86
CA LEU A 176 4.02 12.90 2.63
C LEU A 176 4.17 13.33 4.09
N TRP A 177 5.39 13.30 4.64
CA TRP A 177 5.67 13.80 5.98
C TRP A 177 5.55 15.33 6.05
N ASP A 178 6.16 16.03 5.10
CA ASP A 178 6.14 17.48 5.00
C ASP A 178 4.70 18.00 4.76
N VAL A 179 3.94 17.35 3.87
CA VAL A 179 2.51 17.64 3.63
C VAL A 179 1.66 17.41 4.87
N ALA A 180 1.87 16.30 5.58
CA ALA A 180 1.15 16.04 6.81
C ALA A 180 1.48 17.08 7.90
N GLN A 181 2.71 17.58 7.94
CA GLN A 181 3.10 18.64 8.86
C GLN A 181 2.39 19.96 8.52
N GLU A 182 2.45 20.41 7.27
CA GLU A 182 1.79 21.63 6.79
C GLU A 182 0.27 21.61 7.07
N LEU A 183 -0.38 20.47 6.80
CA LEU A 183 -1.81 20.30 7.07
C LEU A 183 -2.14 20.38 8.56
N ARG A 184 -1.31 19.82 9.44
CA ARG A 184 -1.50 19.92 10.89
C ARG A 184 -1.31 21.34 11.41
N GLU A 185 -0.29 22.04 10.93
CA GLU A 185 -0.04 23.44 11.31
C GLU A 185 -1.23 24.32 10.88
N THR A 186 -1.70 24.14 9.64
CA THR A 186 -2.89 24.82 9.12
C THR A 186 -4.15 24.47 9.92
N GLN A 187 -4.31 23.21 10.32
CA GLN A 187 -5.44 22.77 11.14
C GLN A 187 -5.39 23.39 12.55
N GLN A 188 -4.20 23.46 13.15
CA GLN A 188 -4.01 24.07 14.47
C GLN A 188 -4.30 25.58 14.42
N GLU A 189 -3.88 26.26 13.36
CA GLU A 189 -4.22 27.67 13.11
C GLU A 189 -5.73 27.85 12.89
N ALA A 190 -6.38 26.96 12.15
CA ALA A 190 -7.83 26.98 11.98
C ALA A 190 -8.58 26.84 13.32
N GLN A 191 -8.06 25.99 14.21
CA GLN A 191 -8.65 25.73 15.53
C GLN A 191 -8.40 26.87 16.51
N SER A 192 -7.22 27.51 16.48
CA SER A 192 -6.93 28.68 17.32
C SER A 192 -7.72 29.91 16.89
N ASN A 193 -7.94 30.08 15.57
CA ASN A 193 -8.78 31.11 14.98
C ASN A 193 -10.28 30.75 14.97
N PHE A 194 -10.67 29.61 15.55
CA PHE A 194 -12.07 29.18 15.61
C PHE A 194 -12.95 30.19 16.36
N PHE A 195 -12.42 30.85 17.39
CA PHE A 195 -13.13 31.90 18.12
C PHE A 195 -13.39 33.17 17.28
N THR A 196 -12.68 33.37 16.17
CA THR A 196 -12.85 34.53 15.26
C THR A 196 -13.65 34.19 14.00
N GLY A 197 -14.06 32.93 13.80
CA GLY A 197 -14.82 32.48 12.63
C GLY A 197 -14.02 32.49 11.32
N GLN A 198 -12.70 32.63 11.39
CA GLN A 198 -11.84 32.64 10.21
C GLN A 198 -11.56 31.23 9.70
N LYS A 199 -11.77 31.01 8.40
CA LYS A 199 -11.34 29.79 7.69
C LYS A 199 -9.83 29.84 7.50
N ALA A 200 -9.14 28.72 7.73
CA ALA A 200 -7.70 28.65 7.49
C ALA A 200 -7.41 28.51 5.99
N ARG A 201 -6.30 29.11 5.59
CA ARG A 201 -5.75 29.04 4.25
C ARG A 201 -4.28 28.67 4.39
N TYR A 202 -3.83 27.71 3.62
CA TYR A 202 -2.42 27.40 3.46
C TYR A 202 -1.95 27.91 2.09
N ASP A 203 -0.71 28.37 2.03
CA ASP A 203 -0.07 28.84 0.81
C ASP A 203 1.30 28.17 0.70
N LEU A 204 1.49 27.33 -0.32
CA LEU A 204 2.76 26.64 -0.51
C LEU A 204 3.76 27.56 -1.21
N THR A 205 5.04 27.37 -0.89
CA THR A 205 6.10 28.06 -1.62
C THR A 205 6.10 27.60 -3.09
N LYS A 206 6.39 28.52 -4.02
CA LYS A 206 6.48 28.22 -5.47
C LYS A 206 7.42 27.04 -5.77
N LYS A 207 8.50 26.93 -4.99
CA LYS A 207 9.48 25.85 -5.10
C LYS A 207 8.85 24.49 -4.76
N TRP A 208 8.14 24.42 -3.65
CA TRP A 208 7.54 23.18 -3.17
C TRP A 208 6.38 22.73 -4.04
N ARG A 209 5.53 23.67 -4.49
CA ARG A 209 4.49 23.43 -5.49
C ARG A 209 5.07 22.83 -6.78
N LYS A 210 6.17 23.39 -7.28
CA LYS A 210 6.86 22.87 -8.47
C LYS A 210 7.40 21.46 -8.23
N GLN A 211 8.04 21.23 -7.08
CA GLN A 211 8.59 19.92 -6.73
C GLN A 211 7.53 18.83 -6.64
N LEU A 212 6.38 19.10 -6.00
CA LEU A 212 5.29 18.13 -5.89
C LEU A 212 4.68 17.83 -7.26
N ARG A 213 4.48 18.84 -8.10
CA ARG A 213 3.96 18.66 -9.47
C ARG A 213 4.92 17.87 -10.37
N GLU A 214 6.22 18.11 -10.28
CA GLU A 214 7.21 17.33 -11.02
C GLU A 214 7.14 15.85 -10.62
N ARG A 215 6.99 15.56 -9.32
CA ARG A 215 6.91 14.18 -8.80
C ARG A 215 5.60 13.45 -9.10
N LEU A 216 4.53 14.18 -9.45
CA LEU A 216 3.29 13.59 -9.95
C LEU A 216 3.42 13.09 -11.39
N LEU A 217 4.42 13.58 -12.14
CA LEU A 217 4.66 13.20 -13.53
C LEU A 217 5.71 12.09 -13.70
N GLU A 218 6.38 11.70 -12.60
CA GLU A 218 7.42 10.65 -12.52
C GLU A 218 6.85 9.27 -12.16
#